data_AF-A0A3D5NM14-F1
#
_entry.id   AF-A0A3D5NM14-F1
#
_cell.length_a   1.000
_cell.length_b   1.000
_cell.length_c   1.000
_cell.angle_alpha   90.00
_cell.angle_beta   90.00
_cell.angle_gamma   90.00
#
_symmetry.space_group_name_H-M   'P 1'
#
loop_
_entity.id
_entity.type
_entity.pdbx_description
1 polymer ?
#
loop_
_entity_poly.entity_id
_entity_poly.type
_entity_poly.pdbx_seq_one_letter_code
_entity_poly.pdbx_strand_id
1 'polypeptide(L)' 'QLQGLSPSPGDAFRGDPFAERNPHALVIDHLEEPPLMKVTDTHYAASWLLDERYERHRERAERISI' A
#
# COMPACT_ATOMS: atom_id res chain seq x y z
N GLN A 1 -17.73 -9.43 -6.23
CA GLN A 1 -16.48 -9.53 -7.01
C GLN A 1 -15.54 -8.46 -6.48
N LEU A 2 -14.26 -8.77 -6.27
CA LEU A 2 -13.24 -7.75 -6.07
C LEU A 2 -13.09 -6.97 -7.39
N GLN A 3 -13.03 -5.65 -7.33
CA GLN A 3 -12.84 -4.80 -8.50
C GLN A 3 -11.36 -4.82 -8.92
N GLY A 4 -11.08 -4.59 -10.21
CA GLY A 4 -9.72 -4.58 -10.76
C GLY A 4 -9.23 -5.92 -11.29
N LEU A 5 -8.04 -5.91 -11.92
CA LEU A 5 -7.37 -7.11 -12.43
C LEU A 5 -6.58 -7.80 -11.31
N SER A 6 -6.53 -9.13 -11.35
CA SER A 6 -5.63 -9.89 -10.47
C SER A 6 -4.18 -9.67 -10.91
N PRO A 7 -3.23 -9.50 -9.97
CA PRO A 7 -1.82 -9.39 -10.30
C PRO A 7 -1.33 -10.76 -10.77
N SER A 8 -0.59 -10.80 -11.88
CA SER A 8 0.03 -12.03 -12.40
C SER A 8 1.48 -12.16 -11.92
N PRO A 9 2.02 -13.37 -11.69
CA PRO A 9 3.40 -13.55 -11.20
C PRO A 9 4.51 -12.97 -12.09
N GLY A 10 4.22 -12.64 -13.36
CA GLY A 10 5.16 -12.01 -14.28
C GLY A 10 5.09 -10.48 -14.30
N ASP A 11 4.16 -9.87 -13.56
CA ASP A 11 4.00 -8.43 -13.51
C ASP A 11 5.06 -7.83 -12.58
N ALA A 12 5.84 -6.88 -13.10
CA ALA A 12 6.86 -6.18 -12.33
C ALA A 12 6.24 -4.97 -11.61
N PHE A 13 5.71 -5.18 -10.41
CA PHE A 13 5.25 -4.10 -9.54
C PHE A 13 6.43 -3.46 -8.80
N ARG A 14 6.46 -2.13 -8.74
CA ARG A 14 7.48 -1.40 -7.97
C ARG A 14 7.16 -1.34 -6.47
N GLY A 15 5.88 -1.40 -6.10
CA GLY A 15 5.40 -1.43 -4.73
C GLY A 15 4.40 -2.57 -4.51
N ASP A 16 3.38 -2.33 -3.69
CA ASP A 16 2.30 -3.26 -3.39
C ASP A 16 1.52 -3.67 -4.67
N PRO A 17 1.53 -4.95 -5.06
CA PRO A 17 0.73 -5.48 -6.18
C PRO A 17 -0.78 -5.27 -6.04
N PHE A 18 -1.27 -4.99 -4.83
CA PHE A 18 -2.69 -4.78 -4.53
C PHE A 18 -3.11 -3.31 -4.60
N ALA A 19 -2.17 -2.36 -4.73
CA ALA A 19 -2.41 -0.92 -4.66
C ALA A 19 -3.47 -0.43 -5.66
N GLU A 20 -3.43 -0.90 -6.92
CA GLU A 20 -4.34 -0.47 -8.00
C GLU A 20 -5.83 -0.72 -7.69
N ARG A 21 -6.15 -1.74 -6.88
CA ARG A 21 -7.52 -2.08 -6.52
C ARG A 21 -7.88 -1.77 -5.06
N ASN A 22 -6.96 -1.18 -4.32
CA ASN A 22 -7.17 -0.82 -2.92
C ASN A 22 -7.63 0.65 -2.84
N PRO A 23 -8.89 0.94 -2.46
CA PRO A 23 -9.39 2.32 -2.35
C PRO A 23 -8.70 3.14 -1.24
N HIS A 24 -7.92 2.47 -0.38
CA HIS A 24 -7.12 3.09 0.67
C HIS A 24 -5.61 3.09 0.35
N ALA A 25 -5.22 2.75 -0.88
CA ALA A 25 -3.81 2.82 -1.29
C ALA A 25 -3.27 4.24 -1.15
N LEU A 26 -2.10 4.36 -0.53
CA LEU A 26 -1.31 5.57 -0.52
C LEU A 26 -0.46 5.62 -1.79
N VAL A 27 0.03 6.81 -2.14
CA VAL A 27 0.96 6.98 -3.28
C VAL A 27 2.19 6.09 -3.13
N ILE A 28 2.67 5.88 -1.90
CA ILE A 28 3.83 5.03 -1.64
C ILE A 28 3.57 3.55 -1.92
N ASP A 29 2.33 3.05 -1.81
CA ASP A 29 1.99 1.67 -2.15
C ASP A 29 2.29 1.38 -3.64
N HIS A 30 2.27 2.38 -4.52
CA HIS A 30 2.64 2.20 -5.94
C HIS A 30 4.15 2.27 -6.19
N LEU A 31 4.94 2.70 -5.22
CA LEU A 31 6.36 3.02 -5.37
C LEU A 31 7.27 2.06 -4.61
N GLU A 32 6.84 1.62 -3.42
CA GLU A 32 7.63 0.82 -2.49
C GLU A 32 6.76 -0.21 -1.76
N GLU A 33 7.33 -1.39 -1.51
CA GLU A 33 6.66 -2.47 -0.79
C GLU A 33 6.49 -2.11 0.69
N PRO A 34 5.29 -2.30 1.29
CA PRO A 34 5.07 -1.96 2.68
C PRO A 34 5.81 -2.90 3.65
N PRO A 35 6.22 -2.41 4.83
CA PRO A 35 6.87 -3.24 5.83
C PRO A 35 5.87 -4.23 6.45
N LEU A 36 6.31 -5.47 6.68
CA LEU A 36 5.55 -6.46 7.44
C LEU A 36 5.60 -6.13 8.93
N MET A 37 4.46 -5.83 9.54
CA MET A 37 4.35 -5.47 10.95
C MET A 37 3.53 -6.49 11.73
N LYS A 38 3.93 -6.70 12.98
CA LYS A 38 3.18 -7.50 13.94
C LYS A 38 2.07 -6.65 14.55
N VAL A 39 0.82 -7.00 14.29
CA VAL A 39 -0.36 -6.30 14.83
C VAL A 39 -0.78 -6.93 16.16
N THR A 40 -0.80 -8.26 16.21
CA THR A 40 -1.04 -9.04 17.43
C THR A 40 -0.11 -10.26 17.44
N ASP A 41 -0.18 -11.10 18.47
CA ASP A 41 0.64 -12.32 18.56
C ASP A 41 0.42 -13.30 17.41
N THR A 42 -0.76 -13.28 16.79
CA THR A 42 -1.14 -14.17 15.69
C THR A 42 -1.42 -13.47 14.37
N HIS A 43 -1.35 -12.13 14.32
CA HIS A 43 -1.70 -11.34 13.14
C HIS A 43 -0.56 -10.41 12.71
N TYR A 44 -0.24 -10.48 11.42
CA TYR A 44 0.72 -9.61 10.76
C TYR A 44 0.07 -8.99 9.52
N ALA A 45 0.48 -7.77 9.21
CA ALA A 45 0.03 -7.05 8.04
C ALA A 45 1.21 -6.29 7.43
N ALA A 46 1.33 -6.35 6.10
CA ALA A 46 2.20 -5.47 5.34
C ALA A 46 1.37 -4.29 4.85
N SER A 47 1.50 -3.13 5.50
CA SER A 47 0.71 -1.94 5.15
C SER A 47 1.35 -0.64 5.58
N TRP A 48 1.43 0.34 4.70
CA TRP A 48 1.85 1.70 5.04
C TRP A 48 0.86 2.43 5.97
N LEU A 49 -0.39 1.97 6.07
CA LEU A 49 -1.41 2.55 6.96
C LEU A 49 -1.12 2.30 8.44
N LEU A 50 -0.31 1.29 8.74
CA LEU A 50 0.07 0.91 10.10
C LEU A 50 1.51 1.36 10.42
N ASP A 51 2.23 1.92 9.45
CA ASP A 51 3.60 2.39 9.63
C ASP A 51 3.59 3.73 10.38
N GLU A 52 4.56 3.92 11.26
CA GLU A 52 4.74 5.15 12.05
C GLU A 52 4.91 6.42 11.18
N ARG A 53 5.32 6.28 9.92
CA ARG A 53 5.41 7.36 8.93
C ARG A 53 4.10 7.62 8.19
N TYR A 54 2.99 6.96 8.54
CA TYR A 54 1.70 7.07 7.87
C TYR A 54 1.30 8.52 7.56
N GLU A 55 1.31 9.42 8.55
CA GLU A 55 0.90 10.82 8.33
C GLU A 55 1.75 11.52 7.26
N ARG A 56 3.06 11.22 7.20
CA ARG A 56 3.96 11.74 6.16
C ARG A 56 3.57 11.22 4.77
N HIS A 57 3.21 9.95 4.68
CA HIS A 57 2.79 9.33 3.41
C HIS A 57 1.42 9.84 2.96
N ARG A 58 0.52 10.12 3.91
CA ARG A 58 -0.80 10.71 3.68
C ARG A 58 -0.72 12.14 3.14
N GLU A 59 0.04 13.02 3.80
CA GLU A 59 0.19 14.44 3.40
C GLU A 59 0.81 14.60 2.00
N ARG A 60 1.69 13.68 1.61
CA ARG A 60 2.35 13.70 0.29
C ARG A 60 1.35 13.55 -0.85
N ALA A 61 0.22 12.86 -0.64
CA ALA A 61 -0.83 12.72 -1.65
C ALA A 61 -1.62 14.03 -1.87
N GLU A 62 -1.86 14.78 -0.80
CA GLU A 62 -2.62 16.04 -0.86
C GLU A 62 -1.84 17.16 -1.55
N ARG A 63 -0.49 17.17 -1.42
CA ARG A 63 0.40 18.17 -2.03
C ARG A 63 0.62 18.03 -3.53
N ILE A 64 0.33 16.88 -4.14
CA ILE A 64 0.48 16.67 -5.60
C ILE A 64 -0.79 17.11 -6.35
N SER A 65 -1.88 17.39 -5.64
CA SER A 65 -3.18 17.74 -6.20
C SER A 65 -3.46 19.26 -6.29
N ILE A 66 -2.41 20.11 -6.23
CA ILE A 66 -2.47 21.58 -6.41
C ILE A 66 -1.57 21.96 -7.59
#